data_AF-A0A0D2LC30-F1
#
_entry.id   AF-A0A0D2LC30-F1
#
_cell.length_a   1.000
_cell.length_b   1.000
_cell.length_c   1.000
_cell.angle_alpha   90.00
_cell.angle_beta   90.00
_cell.angle_gamma   90.00
#
_symmetry.space_group_name_H-M   'P 1'
#
loop_
_entity.id
_entity.type
_entity.pdbx_description
1 polymer ?
#
loop_
_entity_poly.entity_id
_entity_poly.type
_entity_poly.pdbx_seq_one_letter_code
_entity_poly.pdbx_strand_id
1 'polypeptide(L)'
;MASPSKALDPGDAAPDQVALPLGGLSPSMDVLAVAAALASRGHNVSVVVPQDDIPFSRSAASRHGGGDGADLLEWIAYDMPFTVNSEVMRDMAARVKGVRNPLRVLANLMEVMGRPCSLMFSNATLMAALESGRYEAVLTFNMPGDWADSCGCVLAHSLGVPLMTVHGIPFITAPLSVPQFGSGLDDQALATWRGRTRNLLSFMMTRTMSAVTGIVSRRSMAGIRRQRRLPRGPASQGRACAPMLQLDANSFHLDPPRPLGPPHALIGPIAPRFARPSLEPPEVAAFVDSAPAGVAVVSFGSAPIFGTFLTRKDFLELSLAFADLAPTRVVWLLKPRNMPDDVSIGELPLGDNTITAPWVSRS
;
A
#
# COMPACT_ATOMS: atom_id res chain seq x y z
N MET A 1 -20.86 2.47 45.52
CA MET A 1 -21.87 1.87 44.62
C MET A 1 -21.13 1.03 43.61
N ALA A 2 -21.31 -0.29 43.69
CA ALA A 2 -20.62 -1.27 42.89
C ALA A 2 -21.20 -1.32 41.46
N SER A 3 -20.30 -1.51 40.50
CA SER A 3 -20.56 -1.79 39.09
C SER A 3 -21.25 -3.14 38.90
N PRO A 4 -22.14 -3.32 37.91
CA PRO A 4 -22.34 -4.62 37.31
C PRO A 4 -21.45 -4.73 36.06
N SER A 5 -20.31 -5.38 36.26
CA SER A 5 -19.61 -6.14 35.22
C SER A 5 -20.60 -7.15 34.61
N LYS A 6 -21.03 -6.91 33.37
CA LYS A 6 -21.65 -7.96 32.56
C LYS A 6 -20.55 -8.95 32.19
N ALA A 7 -20.56 -10.10 32.83
CA ALA A 7 -19.85 -11.28 32.37
C ALA A 7 -20.39 -11.64 30.98
N LEU A 8 -19.50 -11.72 30.00
CA LEU A 8 -19.77 -12.34 28.70
C LEU A 8 -19.96 -13.85 28.93
N ASP A 9 -21.04 -14.39 28.37
CA ASP A 9 -21.35 -15.82 28.45
C ASP A 9 -20.25 -16.65 27.75
N PRO A 10 -19.79 -17.77 28.32
CA PRO A 10 -18.74 -18.62 27.74
C PRO A 10 -19.24 -19.49 26.57
N GLY A 11 -20.33 -19.10 25.91
CA GLY A 11 -20.94 -19.78 24.76
C GLY A 11 -20.89 -19.00 23.44
N ASP A 12 -20.40 -17.76 23.45
CA ASP A 12 -20.29 -16.94 22.24
C ASP A 12 -19.05 -17.37 21.44
N ALA A 13 -19.30 -17.78 20.19
CA ALA A 13 -18.29 -18.24 19.26
C ALA A 13 -17.10 -17.26 19.20
N ALA A 14 -15.89 -17.81 19.20
CA ALA A 14 -14.66 -17.04 19.09
C ALA A 14 -14.76 -16.03 17.92
N PRO A 15 -14.40 -14.75 18.13
CA PRO A 15 -14.69 -13.66 17.22
C PRO A 15 -14.01 -13.83 15.85
N ASP A 16 -14.66 -13.27 14.83
CA ASP A 16 -14.40 -13.36 13.39
C ASP A 16 -12.90 -13.43 13.06
N GLN A 17 -12.44 -14.53 12.46
CA GLN A 17 -11.06 -14.63 12.00
C GLN A 17 -10.91 -13.93 10.64
N VAL A 18 -9.97 -12.99 10.53
CA VAL A 18 -9.68 -12.27 9.29
C VAL A 18 -8.28 -12.65 8.77
N ALA A 19 -8.20 -13.18 7.55
CA ALA A 19 -6.93 -13.49 6.91
C ALA A 19 -6.41 -12.30 6.09
N LEU A 20 -5.14 -11.93 6.30
CA LEU A 20 -4.50 -10.80 5.62
C LEU A 20 -3.27 -11.23 4.81
N PRO A 21 -3.36 -11.41 3.47
CA PRO A 21 -2.20 -11.72 2.63
C PRO A 21 -1.42 -10.44 2.27
N LEU A 22 -0.13 -10.38 2.63
CA LEU A 22 0.74 -9.22 2.39
C LEU A 22 2.02 -9.60 1.64
N GLY A 23 2.53 -8.66 0.85
CA GLY A 23 3.94 -8.56 0.50
C GLY A 23 4.42 -7.18 0.95
N GLY A 24 5.53 -7.11 1.71
CA GLY A 24 5.98 -5.96 2.51
C GLY A 24 6.20 -4.64 1.74
N LEU A 25 5.12 -4.00 1.32
CA LEU A 25 5.08 -2.76 0.54
C LEU A 25 4.23 -1.70 1.25
N SER A 26 4.33 -0.43 0.83
CA SER A 26 3.57 0.64 1.46
C SER A 26 2.05 0.40 1.57
N PRO A 27 1.36 -0.23 0.59
CA PRO A 27 -0.06 -0.53 0.75
C PRO A 27 -0.36 -1.53 1.87
N SER A 28 0.59 -2.38 2.26
CA SER A 28 0.38 -3.31 3.38
C SER A 28 0.29 -2.60 4.72
N MET A 29 0.89 -1.42 4.86
CA MET A 29 0.80 -0.64 6.10
C MET A 29 -0.64 -0.23 6.41
N ASP A 30 -1.40 0.21 5.39
CA ASP A 30 -2.79 0.62 5.56
C ASP A 30 -3.67 -0.57 5.95
N VAL A 31 -3.38 -1.76 5.43
CA VAL A 31 -4.14 -2.96 5.79
C VAL A 31 -3.78 -3.46 7.19
N LEU A 32 -2.49 -3.43 7.55
CA LEU A 32 -2.02 -3.78 8.90
C LEU A 32 -2.59 -2.83 9.96
N ALA A 33 -2.77 -1.56 9.61
CA ALA A 33 -3.42 -0.59 10.45
C ALA A 33 -4.87 -0.96 10.76
N VAL A 34 -5.62 -1.34 9.73
CA VAL A 34 -7.00 -1.82 9.88
C VAL A 34 -7.03 -3.12 10.68
N ALA A 35 -6.13 -4.05 10.38
CA ALA A 35 -6.00 -5.31 11.12
C ALA A 35 -5.76 -5.07 12.62
N ALA A 36 -4.78 -4.24 12.98
CA ALA A 36 -4.52 -3.88 14.38
C ALA A 36 -5.72 -3.18 15.03
N ALA A 37 -6.42 -2.32 14.28
CA ALA A 37 -7.63 -1.65 14.75
C ALA A 37 -8.79 -2.63 15.00
N LEU A 38 -8.96 -3.65 14.15
CA LEU A 38 -9.93 -4.74 14.36
C LEU A 38 -9.53 -5.59 15.59
N ALA A 39 -8.27 -5.96 15.68
CA ALA A 39 -7.77 -6.75 16.81
C ALA A 39 -7.95 -6.02 18.16
N SER A 40 -7.68 -4.70 18.21
CA SER A 40 -7.94 -3.87 19.39
C SER A 40 -9.41 -3.79 19.81
N ARG A 41 -10.34 -4.13 18.91
CA ARG A 41 -11.79 -4.20 19.18
C ARG A 41 -12.27 -5.61 19.50
N GLY A 42 -11.36 -6.57 19.65
CA GLY A 42 -11.66 -7.94 20.04
C GLY A 42 -11.84 -8.92 18.89
N HIS A 43 -11.56 -8.54 17.63
CA HIS A 43 -11.55 -9.50 16.51
C HIS A 43 -10.26 -10.33 16.52
N ASN A 44 -10.33 -11.59 16.07
CA ASN A 44 -9.13 -12.40 15.85
C ASN A 44 -8.58 -12.13 14.45
N VAL A 45 -7.34 -11.67 14.32
CA VAL A 45 -6.79 -11.33 13.00
C VAL A 45 -5.50 -12.09 12.76
N SER A 46 -5.49 -12.93 11.74
CA SER A 46 -4.33 -13.72 11.34
C SER A 46 -3.69 -13.09 10.10
N VAL A 47 -2.45 -12.65 10.25
CA VAL A 47 -1.66 -11.98 9.22
C VAL A 47 -0.75 -12.99 8.54
N VAL A 48 -0.96 -13.19 7.24
CA VAL A 48 -0.19 -14.10 6.40
C VAL A 48 0.88 -13.33 5.67
N VAL A 49 2.14 -13.54 6.08
CA VAL A 49 3.26 -12.71 5.63
C VAL A 49 4.51 -13.56 5.39
N PRO A 50 5.34 -13.22 4.38
CA PRO A 50 6.66 -13.82 4.23
C PRO A 50 7.49 -13.66 5.50
N GLN A 51 8.24 -14.70 5.87
CA GLN A 51 9.10 -14.71 7.07
C GLN A 51 9.99 -13.46 7.15
N ASP A 52 10.63 -13.09 6.04
CA ASP A 52 11.52 -11.93 5.94
C ASP A 52 10.80 -10.57 6.08
N ASP A 53 9.49 -10.52 5.83
CA ASP A 53 8.67 -9.31 5.90
C ASP A 53 8.02 -9.12 7.28
N ILE A 54 8.19 -10.07 8.22
CA ILE A 54 7.64 -9.99 9.59
C ILE A 54 8.13 -8.74 10.34
N PRO A 55 9.43 -8.41 10.39
CA PRO A 55 9.88 -7.23 11.14
C PRO A 55 9.24 -5.93 10.65
N PHE A 56 9.15 -5.77 9.33
CA PHE A 56 8.47 -4.62 8.73
C PHE A 56 6.98 -4.60 9.06
N SER A 57 6.31 -5.75 8.95
CA SER A 57 4.86 -5.85 9.16
C SER A 57 4.49 -5.63 10.62
N ARG A 58 5.29 -6.16 11.56
CA ARG A 58 5.14 -5.88 12.99
C ARG A 58 5.32 -4.39 13.27
N SER A 59 6.41 -3.78 12.80
CA SER A 59 6.62 -2.33 12.91
C SER A 59 5.43 -1.54 12.32
N ALA A 60 4.90 -1.96 11.18
CA ALA A 60 3.76 -1.29 10.57
C ALA A 60 2.47 -1.43 11.40
N ALA A 61 2.21 -2.60 11.98
CA ALA A 61 1.08 -2.84 12.87
C ALA A 61 1.21 -2.11 14.21
N SER A 62 2.40 -2.11 14.83
CA SER A 62 2.68 -1.42 16.11
C SER A 62 2.44 0.09 16.04
N ARG A 63 2.53 0.69 14.85
CA ARG A 63 2.18 2.10 14.64
C ARG A 63 0.71 2.41 14.90
N HIS A 64 -0.13 1.39 15.05
CA HIS A 64 -1.56 1.49 15.29
C HIS A 64 -1.89 0.94 16.67
N GLY A 65 -2.89 1.54 17.34
CA GLY A 65 -3.34 1.06 18.66
C GLY A 65 -2.45 1.42 19.84
N GLY A 66 -1.53 2.38 19.71
CA GLY A 66 -0.73 2.89 20.86
C GLY A 66 0.59 2.17 21.11
N GLY A 67 1.07 1.32 20.19
CA GLY A 67 2.35 0.62 20.29
C GLY A 67 2.21 -0.91 20.26
N ASP A 68 1.11 -1.42 20.81
CA ASP A 68 0.92 -2.87 21.03
C ASP A 68 0.18 -3.55 19.87
N GLY A 69 -0.11 -2.83 18.79
CA GLY A 69 -0.93 -3.31 17.67
C GLY A 69 -0.41 -4.59 17.02
N ALA A 70 0.91 -4.83 17.02
CA ALA A 70 1.49 -6.06 16.49
C ALA A 70 1.30 -7.28 17.39
N ASP A 71 1.19 -7.09 18.70
CA ASP A 71 1.05 -8.17 19.68
C ASP A 71 -0.38 -8.71 19.76
N LEU A 72 -1.34 -7.92 19.26
CA LEU A 72 -2.73 -8.31 19.11
C LEU A 72 -3.00 -9.18 17.87
N LEU A 73 -2.02 -9.32 16.97
CA LEU A 73 -2.16 -10.04 15.71
C LEU A 73 -1.54 -11.43 15.80
N GLU A 74 -2.23 -12.42 15.24
CA GLU A 74 -1.65 -13.74 15.01
C GLU A 74 -0.81 -13.69 13.72
N TRP A 75 0.43 -14.15 13.78
CA TRP A 75 1.35 -14.08 12.65
C TRP A 75 1.55 -15.46 12.05
N ILE A 76 1.06 -15.66 10.82
CA ILE A 76 1.28 -16.87 10.03
C ILE A 76 2.40 -16.58 9.04
N ALA A 77 3.61 -16.95 9.45
CA ALA A 77 4.79 -16.83 8.63
C ALA A 77 4.86 -17.92 7.57
N TYR A 78 5.41 -17.60 6.41
CA TYR A 78 5.79 -18.61 5.42
C TYR A 78 7.06 -18.24 4.68
N ASP A 79 7.77 -19.26 4.22
CA ASP A 79 8.96 -19.07 3.40
C ASP A 79 8.55 -18.63 2.00
N MET A 80 9.03 -17.44 1.62
CA MET A 80 8.94 -16.94 0.25
C MET A 80 10.36 -16.84 -0.32
N PRO A 81 10.68 -17.53 -1.43
CA PRO A 81 12.02 -17.55 -2.02
C PRO A 81 12.47 -16.21 -2.62
N PHE A 82 11.65 -15.17 -2.57
CA PHE A 82 12.02 -13.81 -2.92
C PHE A 82 11.12 -12.82 -2.18
N THR A 83 11.71 -11.78 -1.59
CA THR A 83 10.95 -10.66 -1.03
C THR A 83 10.82 -9.54 -2.05
N VAL A 84 9.95 -8.55 -1.79
CA VAL A 84 9.92 -7.33 -2.60
C VAL A 84 11.24 -6.54 -2.50
N ASN A 85 12.02 -6.79 -1.44
CA ASN A 85 13.36 -6.25 -1.23
C ASN A 85 14.48 -7.09 -1.86
N SER A 86 14.18 -8.22 -2.50
CA SER A 86 15.19 -9.12 -3.08
C SER A 86 15.85 -8.55 -4.34
N GLU A 87 17.06 -9.02 -4.65
CA GLU A 87 17.75 -8.73 -5.91
C GLU A 87 16.89 -9.06 -7.14
N VAL A 88 15.96 -10.01 -7.01
CA VAL A 88 15.00 -10.38 -8.06
C VAL A 88 14.12 -9.18 -8.45
N MET A 89 13.65 -8.36 -7.51
CA MET A 89 12.89 -7.16 -7.82
C MET A 89 13.76 -6.04 -8.41
N ARG A 90 15.04 -5.97 -8.02
CA ARG A 90 16.02 -5.02 -8.59
C ARG A 90 16.33 -5.37 -10.05
N ASP A 91 16.67 -6.62 -10.33
CA ASP A 91 16.90 -7.13 -11.68
C ASP A 91 15.67 -6.97 -12.55
N MET A 92 14.50 -7.11 -11.96
CA MET A 92 13.24 -6.89 -12.66
C MET A 92 12.98 -5.41 -12.95
N ALA A 93 13.24 -4.50 -12.01
CA ALA A 93 13.19 -3.06 -12.25
C ALA A 93 14.21 -2.64 -13.33
N ALA A 94 15.39 -3.25 -13.36
CA ALA A 94 16.39 -3.06 -14.41
C ALA A 94 15.90 -3.57 -15.77
N ARG A 95 15.21 -4.72 -15.82
CA ARG A 95 14.57 -5.23 -17.05
C ARG A 95 13.46 -4.31 -17.55
N VAL A 96 12.80 -3.57 -16.66
CA VAL A 96 11.82 -2.54 -17.01
C VAL A 96 12.48 -1.29 -17.60
N LYS A 97 13.64 -0.86 -17.07
CA LYS A 97 14.41 0.32 -17.56
C LYS A 97 14.75 0.24 -19.06
N GLY A 98 14.85 -0.95 -19.65
CA GLY A 98 15.17 -1.13 -21.08
C GLY A 98 13.97 -1.24 -22.04
N VAL A 99 12.74 -1.35 -21.52
CA VAL A 99 11.56 -1.63 -22.36
C VAL A 99 10.86 -0.33 -22.74
N ARG A 100 10.98 0.07 -24.02
CA ARG A 100 10.31 1.27 -24.57
C ARG A 100 8.78 1.17 -24.64
N ASN A 101 8.21 -0.01 -24.47
CA ASN A 101 6.76 -0.22 -24.55
C ASN A 101 6.11 -0.22 -23.14
N PRO A 102 5.36 0.84 -22.78
CA PRO A 102 4.77 0.99 -21.45
C PRO A 102 3.74 -0.10 -21.12
N LEU A 103 3.02 -0.65 -22.10
CA LEU A 103 2.08 -1.75 -21.89
C LEU A 103 2.81 -3.04 -21.53
N ARG A 104 3.99 -3.28 -22.11
CA ARG A 104 4.80 -4.46 -21.80
C ARG A 104 5.45 -4.32 -20.42
N VAL A 105 5.88 -3.12 -20.05
CA VAL A 105 6.34 -2.81 -18.69
C VAL A 105 5.24 -3.10 -17.67
N LEU A 106 4.03 -2.58 -17.91
CA LEU A 106 2.88 -2.81 -17.04
C LEU A 106 2.53 -4.29 -16.95
N ALA A 107 2.50 -5.01 -18.08
CA ALA A 107 2.25 -6.44 -18.11
C ALA A 107 3.24 -7.23 -17.26
N ASN A 108 4.54 -6.97 -17.44
CA ASN A 108 5.60 -7.62 -16.68
C ASN A 108 5.49 -7.31 -15.18
N LEU A 109 5.27 -6.04 -14.82
CA LEU A 109 5.13 -5.59 -13.43
C LEU A 109 4.01 -6.35 -12.71
N MET A 110 2.84 -6.44 -13.33
CA MET A 110 1.69 -7.15 -12.78
C MET A 110 1.91 -8.67 -12.70
N GLU A 111 2.58 -9.28 -13.68
CA GLU A 111 2.93 -10.70 -13.64
C GLU A 111 3.81 -11.03 -12.43
N VAL A 112 4.78 -10.17 -12.14
CA VAL A 112 5.63 -10.38 -10.96
C VAL A 112 4.90 -10.07 -9.66
N MET A 113 4.04 -9.07 -9.62
CA MET A 113 3.16 -8.88 -8.45
C MET A 113 2.24 -10.08 -8.20
N GLY A 114 1.92 -10.86 -9.24
CA GLY A 114 1.15 -12.10 -9.10
C GLY A 114 1.94 -13.31 -8.61
N ARG A 115 3.27 -13.33 -8.77
CA ARG A 115 4.12 -14.47 -8.43
C ARG A 115 4.14 -14.81 -6.92
N PRO A 116 4.21 -13.85 -5.98
CA PRO A 116 4.02 -14.11 -4.55
C PRO A 116 2.77 -14.92 -4.25
N CYS A 117 1.66 -14.62 -4.93
CA CYS A 117 0.41 -15.34 -4.73
C CYS A 117 0.52 -16.80 -5.15
N SER A 118 1.09 -17.08 -6.33
CA SER A 118 1.30 -18.46 -6.81
C SER A 118 2.12 -19.28 -5.83
N LEU A 119 3.15 -18.67 -5.22
CA LEU A 119 3.99 -19.33 -4.23
C LEU A 119 3.26 -19.62 -2.94
N MET A 120 2.50 -18.65 -2.42
CA MET A 120 1.61 -18.84 -1.27
C MET A 120 0.68 -20.05 -1.49
N PHE A 121 0.03 -20.12 -2.66
CA PHE A 121 -0.87 -21.21 -3.03
C PHE A 121 -0.18 -22.56 -3.29
N SER A 122 1.13 -22.55 -3.58
CA SER A 122 1.95 -23.76 -3.74
C SER A 122 2.47 -24.32 -2.42
N ASN A 123 2.47 -23.51 -1.36
CA ASN A 123 2.84 -23.95 -0.02
C ASN A 123 1.68 -24.75 0.60
N ALA A 124 1.74 -26.08 0.50
CA ALA A 124 0.69 -26.97 0.96
C ALA A 124 0.43 -26.84 2.47
N THR A 125 1.48 -26.67 3.27
CA THR A 125 1.37 -26.50 4.73
C THR A 125 0.61 -25.23 5.08
N LEU A 126 0.98 -24.10 4.46
CA LEU A 126 0.30 -22.82 4.65
C LEU A 126 -1.17 -22.91 4.23
N MET A 127 -1.44 -23.44 3.03
CA MET A 127 -2.80 -23.54 2.53
C MET A 127 -3.66 -24.48 3.38
N ALA A 128 -3.10 -25.59 3.88
CA ALA A 128 -3.81 -26.47 4.81
C ALA A 128 -4.12 -25.75 6.13
N ALA A 129 -3.18 -24.97 6.68
CA ALA A 129 -3.42 -24.15 7.87
C ALA A 129 -4.54 -23.12 7.63
N LEU A 130 -4.50 -22.41 6.50
CA LEU A 130 -5.53 -21.42 6.14
C LEU A 130 -6.91 -22.06 5.89
N GLU A 131 -6.97 -23.20 5.20
CA GLU A 131 -8.21 -23.92 4.93
C GLU A 131 -8.80 -24.58 6.19
N SER A 132 -7.96 -24.90 7.19
CA SER A 132 -8.41 -25.41 8.49
C SER A 132 -8.86 -24.30 9.45
N GLY A 133 -8.45 -23.06 9.20
CA GLY A 133 -8.86 -21.88 9.96
C GLY A 133 -10.34 -21.56 9.74
N ARG A 134 -10.99 -20.98 10.75
CA ARG A 134 -12.41 -20.58 10.68
C ARG A 134 -12.50 -19.09 10.39
N TYR A 135 -12.08 -18.72 9.18
CA TYR A 135 -12.14 -17.35 8.70
C TYR A 135 -13.55 -16.94 8.31
N GLU A 136 -13.91 -15.70 8.62
CA GLU A 136 -15.18 -15.10 8.20
C GLU A 136 -15.01 -14.10 7.07
N ALA A 137 -13.80 -13.58 6.89
CA ALA A 137 -13.47 -12.69 5.78
C ALA A 137 -11.97 -12.71 5.46
N VAL A 138 -11.63 -12.28 4.24
CA VAL A 138 -10.27 -11.93 3.85
C VAL A 138 -10.17 -10.41 3.75
N LEU A 139 -9.22 -9.81 4.45
CA LEU A 139 -8.90 -8.39 4.32
C LEU A 139 -7.66 -8.22 3.45
N THR A 140 -7.67 -7.33 2.47
CA THR A 140 -6.50 -7.07 1.61
C THR A 140 -6.47 -5.63 1.13
N PHE A 141 -5.45 -5.24 0.37
CA PHE A 141 -5.49 -4.03 -0.45
C PHE A 141 -5.70 -4.43 -1.91
N ASN A 142 -6.43 -3.61 -2.68
CA ASN A 142 -6.58 -3.83 -4.12
C ASN A 142 -5.91 -2.69 -4.91
N MET A 143 -4.95 -3.03 -5.76
CA MET A 143 -4.24 -2.09 -6.63
C MET A 143 -4.33 -2.60 -8.08
N PRO A 144 -4.69 -1.74 -9.07
CA PRO A 144 -4.94 -0.29 -8.98
C PRO A 144 -6.40 0.10 -8.66
N GLY A 145 -7.19 -0.81 -8.08
CA GLY A 145 -8.56 -0.53 -7.68
C GLY A 145 -9.39 -1.81 -7.58
N ASP A 146 -10.70 -1.65 -7.32
CA ASP A 146 -11.57 -2.74 -6.86
C ASP A 146 -11.94 -3.78 -7.92
N TRP A 147 -11.59 -3.48 -9.16
CA TRP A 147 -11.85 -4.33 -10.33
C TRP A 147 -10.71 -5.29 -10.64
N ALA A 148 -9.58 -5.16 -9.92
CA ALA A 148 -8.40 -5.98 -10.13
C ALA A 148 -8.56 -7.35 -9.47
N ASP A 149 -8.16 -8.39 -10.22
CA ASP A 149 -8.06 -9.75 -9.72
C ASP A 149 -6.78 -9.88 -8.89
N SER A 150 -6.91 -9.80 -7.57
CA SER A 150 -5.80 -9.77 -6.62
C SER A 150 -5.63 -11.11 -5.89
N CYS A 151 -4.49 -11.26 -5.20
CA CYS A 151 -4.25 -12.45 -4.39
C CYS A 151 -5.29 -12.63 -3.28
N GLY A 152 -5.69 -11.53 -2.63
CA GLY A 152 -6.76 -11.56 -1.63
C GLY A 152 -8.09 -12.04 -2.21
N CYS A 153 -8.43 -11.68 -3.46
CA CYS A 153 -9.62 -12.24 -4.11
C CYS A 153 -9.51 -13.76 -4.34
N VAL A 154 -8.36 -14.24 -4.84
CA VAL A 154 -8.16 -15.67 -5.07
C VAL A 154 -8.23 -16.44 -3.74
N LEU A 155 -7.64 -15.90 -2.67
CA LEU A 155 -7.70 -16.46 -1.33
C LEU A 155 -9.13 -16.49 -0.77
N ALA A 156 -9.86 -15.37 -0.86
CA ALA A 156 -11.26 -15.30 -0.43
C ALA A 156 -12.13 -16.36 -1.11
N HIS A 157 -11.96 -16.54 -2.44
CA HIS A 157 -12.66 -17.58 -3.18
C HIS A 157 -12.24 -19.00 -2.77
N SER A 158 -10.96 -19.21 -2.45
CA SER A 158 -10.45 -20.50 -2.01
C SER A 158 -10.98 -20.90 -0.64
N LEU A 159 -11.11 -19.93 0.28
CA LEU A 159 -11.65 -20.13 1.62
C LEU A 159 -13.18 -20.09 1.66
N GLY A 160 -13.83 -19.59 0.60
CA GLY A 160 -15.29 -19.47 0.54
C GLY A 160 -15.86 -18.33 1.39
N VAL A 161 -15.06 -17.31 1.68
CA VAL A 161 -15.40 -16.18 2.57
C VAL A 161 -15.48 -14.86 1.80
N PRO A 162 -16.22 -13.85 2.30
CA PRO A 162 -16.25 -12.53 1.69
C PRO A 162 -14.88 -11.84 1.67
N LEU A 163 -14.69 -11.01 0.64
CA LEU A 163 -13.52 -10.15 0.49
C LEU A 163 -13.82 -8.75 1.05
N MET A 164 -12.91 -8.24 1.87
CA MET A 164 -12.84 -6.85 2.28
C MET A 164 -11.58 -6.22 1.71
N THR A 165 -11.67 -5.00 1.19
CA THR A 165 -10.52 -4.29 0.63
C THR A 165 -10.27 -2.98 1.35
N VAL A 166 -9.02 -2.67 1.64
CA VAL A 166 -8.57 -1.32 2.02
C VAL A 166 -8.15 -0.59 0.78
N HIS A 167 -8.77 0.56 0.56
CA HIS A 167 -8.58 1.37 -0.62
C HIS A 167 -7.80 2.64 -0.26
N GLY A 168 -6.49 2.56 -0.45
CA GLY A 168 -5.55 3.63 -0.11
C GLY A 168 -5.38 4.72 -1.17
N ILE A 169 -5.94 4.55 -2.38
CA ILE A 169 -5.76 5.51 -3.49
C ILE A 169 -7.11 5.86 -4.16
N PRO A 170 -8.03 6.49 -3.41
CA PRO A 170 -9.38 6.84 -3.90
C PRO A 170 -9.40 7.71 -5.16
N PHE A 171 -8.34 8.47 -5.41
CA PHE A 171 -8.23 9.41 -6.51
C PHE A 171 -8.15 8.72 -7.89
N ILE A 172 -7.70 7.45 -7.94
CA ILE A 172 -7.63 6.68 -9.20
C ILE A 172 -9.03 6.20 -9.63
N THR A 173 -9.94 5.97 -8.69
CA THR A 173 -11.30 5.51 -8.99
C THR A 173 -12.35 6.62 -8.86
N ALA A 174 -11.91 7.87 -8.75
CA ALA A 174 -12.78 9.04 -8.59
C ALA A 174 -13.79 9.21 -9.75
N PRO A 175 -15.04 9.62 -9.47
CA PRO A 175 -16.05 9.85 -10.51
C PRO A 175 -15.68 11.04 -11.40
N LEU A 176 -16.23 11.10 -12.60
CA LEU A 176 -15.97 12.19 -13.56
C LEU A 176 -16.34 13.59 -13.03
N SER A 177 -17.23 13.66 -12.03
CA SER A 177 -17.69 14.91 -11.41
C SER A 177 -16.64 15.61 -10.54
N VAL A 178 -15.50 14.96 -10.25
CA VAL A 178 -14.43 15.55 -9.44
C VAL A 178 -13.12 15.63 -10.24
N PRO A 179 -12.17 16.50 -9.84
CA PRO A 179 -10.89 16.63 -10.53
C PRO A 179 -10.15 15.30 -10.55
N GLN A 180 -9.78 14.85 -11.75
CA GLN A 180 -9.12 13.57 -11.93
C GLN A 180 -7.66 13.65 -11.48
N PHE A 181 -7.16 12.56 -10.89
CA PHE A 181 -5.75 12.43 -10.53
C PHE A 181 -4.84 12.72 -11.74
N GLY A 182 -3.80 13.54 -11.53
CA GLY A 182 -2.86 13.95 -12.58
C GLY A 182 -3.41 14.98 -13.59
N SER A 183 -4.67 15.41 -13.48
CA SER A 183 -5.23 16.42 -14.40
C SER A 183 -4.68 17.83 -14.12
N GLY A 184 -4.25 18.11 -12.89
CA GLY A 184 -3.86 19.45 -12.43
C GLY A 184 -5.03 20.43 -12.34
N LEU A 185 -6.27 19.91 -12.26
CA LEU A 185 -7.49 20.69 -12.13
C LEU A 185 -7.90 20.77 -10.65
N ASP A 186 -8.58 21.87 -10.31
CA ASP A 186 -9.34 22.03 -9.08
C ASP A 186 -10.84 22.07 -9.36
N ASP A 187 -11.65 22.18 -8.32
CA ASP A 187 -13.12 22.21 -8.44
C ASP A 187 -13.61 23.42 -9.24
N GLN A 188 -12.92 24.56 -9.15
CA GLN A 188 -13.28 25.77 -9.89
C GLN A 188 -13.06 25.60 -11.40
N ALA A 189 -11.99 24.92 -11.80
CA ALA A 189 -11.73 24.65 -13.20
C ALA A 189 -12.84 23.80 -13.84
N LEU A 190 -13.50 22.92 -13.08
CA LEU A 190 -14.64 22.12 -13.54
C LEU A 190 -15.92 22.93 -13.80
N ALA A 191 -15.99 24.19 -13.36
CA ALA A 191 -17.07 25.09 -13.74
C ALA A 191 -16.98 25.51 -15.23
N THR A 192 -15.80 25.36 -15.84
CA THR A 192 -15.56 25.75 -17.24
C THR A 192 -15.65 24.56 -18.20
N TRP A 193 -16.09 24.81 -19.44
CA TRP A 193 -16.08 23.78 -20.49
C TRP A 193 -14.68 23.19 -20.70
N ARG A 194 -13.65 24.04 -20.76
CA ARG A 194 -12.26 23.61 -20.98
C ARG A 194 -11.77 22.69 -19.85
N GLY A 195 -12.06 23.04 -18.60
CA GLY A 195 -11.72 22.19 -17.46
C GLY A 195 -12.48 20.86 -17.50
N ARG A 196 -13.77 20.86 -17.80
CA ARG A 196 -14.56 19.61 -17.97
C ARG A 196 -14.02 18.72 -19.08
N THR A 197 -13.65 19.27 -20.24
CA THR A 197 -13.08 18.48 -21.34
C THR A 197 -11.74 17.88 -20.94
N ARG A 198 -10.85 18.66 -20.31
CA ARG A 198 -9.57 18.13 -19.80
C ARG A 198 -9.79 17.05 -18.74
N ASN A 199 -10.75 17.26 -17.84
CA ASN A 199 -11.12 16.28 -16.83
C ASN A 199 -11.65 14.98 -17.44
N LEU A 200 -12.49 15.08 -18.47
CA LEU A 200 -13.01 13.94 -19.23
C LEU A 200 -11.88 13.14 -19.89
N LEU A 201 -10.91 13.82 -20.51
CA LEU A 201 -9.75 13.15 -21.11
C LEU A 201 -8.93 12.41 -20.06
N SER A 202 -8.64 13.05 -18.92
CA SER A 202 -7.97 12.39 -17.79
C SER A 202 -8.77 11.22 -17.24
N PHE A 203 -10.09 11.35 -17.10
CA PHE A 203 -10.98 10.28 -16.64
C PHE A 203 -10.92 9.08 -17.60
N MET A 204 -11.05 9.32 -18.90
CA MET A 204 -10.98 8.27 -19.93
C MET A 204 -9.63 7.56 -19.91
N MET A 205 -8.52 8.30 -19.73
CA MET A 205 -7.18 7.74 -19.59
C MET A 205 -7.08 6.83 -18.36
N THR A 206 -7.52 7.31 -17.19
CA THR A 206 -7.48 6.55 -15.93
C THR A 206 -8.35 5.30 -15.98
N ARG A 207 -9.55 5.38 -16.58
CA ARG A 207 -10.44 4.22 -16.76
C ARG A 207 -9.86 3.19 -17.73
N THR A 208 -9.24 3.66 -18.82
CA THR A 208 -8.54 2.78 -19.76
C THR A 208 -7.38 2.08 -19.08
N MET A 209 -6.55 2.81 -18.33
CA MET A 209 -5.43 2.22 -17.58
C MET A 209 -5.90 1.18 -16.56
N SER A 210 -7.00 1.49 -15.85
CA SER A 210 -7.61 0.57 -14.88
C SER A 210 -8.13 -0.71 -15.55
N ALA A 211 -8.80 -0.57 -16.71
CA ALA A 211 -9.30 -1.70 -17.48
C ALA A 211 -8.17 -2.59 -18.00
N VAL A 212 -7.12 -1.99 -18.56
CA VAL A 212 -5.92 -2.70 -19.02
C VAL A 212 -5.28 -3.45 -17.86
N THR A 213 -5.07 -2.77 -16.72
CA THR A 213 -4.47 -3.39 -15.55
C THR A 213 -5.34 -4.55 -15.04
N GLY A 214 -6.67 -4.40 -15.00
CA GLY A 214 -7.58 -5.47 -14.62
C GLY A 214 -7.55 -6.69 -15.56
N ILE A 215 -7.29 -6.50 -16.87
CA ILE A 215 -7.07 -7.62 -17.81
C ILE A 215 -5.76 -8.34 -17.47
N VAL A 216 -4.70 -7.58 -17.22
CA VAL A 216 -3.38 -8.13 -16.89
C VAL A 216 -3.41 -8.86 -15.55
N SER A 217 -4.03 -8.29 -14.51
CA SER A 217 -4.24 -8.95 -13.20
C SER A 217 -4.93 -10.31 -13.37
N ARG A 218 -6.03 -10.34 -14.12
CA ARG A 218 -6.76 -11.59 -14.41
C ARG A 218 -5.89 -12.64 -15.09
N ARG A 219 -5.03 -12.22 -16.03
CA ARG A 219 -4.09 -13.13 -16.69
C ARG A 219 -3.05 -13.68 -15.70
N SER A 220 -2.51 -12.83 -14.83
CA SER A 220 -1.53 -13.24 -13.82
C SER A 220 -2.09 -14.28 -12.84
N MET A 221 -3.38 -14.18 -12.48
CA MET A 221 -4.05 -15.11 -11.54
C MET A 221 -4.67 -16.34 -12.22
N ALA A 222 -4.71 -16.40 -13.55
CA ALA A 222 -5.41 -17.44 -14.30
C ALA A 222 -4.83 -18.86 -14.09
N GLY A 223 -3.55 -18.98 -13.75
CA GLY A 223 -2.90 -20.26 -13.43
C GLY A 223 -3.47 -20.85 -12.14
N ILE A 224 -3.38 -20.10 -11.04
CA ILE A 224 -3.86 -20.51 -9.71
C ILE A 224 -5.36 -20.83 -9.76
N ARG A 225 -6.15 -19.94 -10.38
CA ARG A 225 -7.60 -20.15 -10.50
C ARG A 225 -7.93 -21.45 -11.23
N ARG A 226 -7.22 -21.78 -12.31
CA ARG A 226 -7.43 -23.05 -13.03
C ARG A 226 -7.04 -24.25 -12.19
N GLN A 227 -5.87 -24.21 -11.53
CA GLN A 227 -5.37 -25.29 -10.69
C GLN A 227 -6.34 -25.61 -9.54
N ARG A 228 -6.89 -24.57 -8.91
CA ARG A 228 -7.81 -24.66 -7.77
C ARG A 228 -9.30 -24.72 -8.16
N ARG A 229 -9.61 -24.77 -9.46
CA ARG A 229 -11.00 -24.77 -10.00
C ARG A 229 -11.85 -23.60 -9.47
N LEU A 230 -11.23 -22.45 -9.26
CA LEU A 230 -11.89 -21.24 -8.76
C LEU A 230 -12.59 -20.49 -9.90
N PRO A 231 -13.69 -19.78 -9.63
CA PRO A 231 -14.39 -18.98 -10.64
C PRO A 231 -13.46 -17.90 -11.24
N ARG A 232 -13.69 -17.53 -12.50
CA ARG A 232 -12.89 -16.54 -13.23
C ARG A 232 -13.41 -15.12 -13.01
N GLY A 233 -12.73 -14.36 -12.16
CA GLY A 233 -12.87 -12.90 -12.08
C GLY A 233 -14.30 -12.37 -11.84
N PRO A 234 -14.50 -11.05 -11.93
CA PRO A 234 -15.73 -10.40 -11.53
C PRO A 234 -16.77 -10.49 -12.66
N ALA A 235 -17.66 -11.50 -12.63
CA ALA A 235 -19.00 -11.49 -13.26
C ALA A 235 -19.70 -12.87 -13.34
N SER A 236 -19.02 -14.00 -13.13
CA SER A 236 -19.74 -15.28 -13.17
C SER A 236 -20.43 -15.57 -11.83
N GLN A 237 -21.74 -15.28 -11.73
CA GLN A 237 -22.66 -15.78 -10.70
C GLN A 237 -22.59 -15.13 -9.30
N GLY A 238 -22.41 -13.82 -9.18
CA GLY A 238 -22.49 -13.15 -7.86
C GLY A 238 -21.33 -13.46 -6.90
N ARG A 239 -20.26 -14.11 -7.39
CA ARG A 239 -19.01 -14.40 -6.68
C ARG A 239 -17.86 -13.59 -7.29
N ALA A 240 -18.03 -12.28 -7.31
CA ALA A 240 -17.04 -11.38 -7.91
C ALA A 240 -15.85 -11.16 -6.96
N CYS A 241 -14.70 -10.77 -7.52
CA CYS A 241 -13.65 -10.06 -6.77
C CYS A 241 -14.09 -8.65 -6.31
N ALA A 242 -15.38 -8.32 -6.49
CA ALA A 242 -15.94 -7.11 -5.91
C ALA A 242 -15.94 -7.30 -4.39
N PRO A 243 -15.32 -6.40 -3.63
CA PRO A 243 -15.35 -6.48 -2.19
C PRO A 243 -16.78 -6.39 -1.68
N MET A 244 -17.11 -7.18 -0.65
CA MET A 244 -18.33 -7.00 0.13
C MET A 244 -18.30 -5.67 0.86
N LEU A 245 -17.12 -5.30 1.36
CA LEU A 245 -16.85 -4.04 2.03
C LEU A 245 -15.51 -3.46 1.56
N GLN A 246 -15.55 -2.20 1.18
CA GLN A 246 -14.43 -1.39 0.76
C GLN A 246 -14.20 -0.32 1.82
N LEU A 247 -13.04 -0.40 2.46
CA LEU A 247 -12.60 0.47 3.52
C LEU A 247 -11.75 1.58 2.90
N ASP A 248 -12.36 2.75 2.70
CA ASP A 248 -11.69 3.90 2.10
C ASP A 248 -10.81 4.59 3.17
N ALA A 249 -9.50 4.61 2.95
CA ALA A 249 -8.50 5.12 3.89
C ALA A 249 -8.40 6.66 3.94
N ASN A 250 -9.40 7.36 3.37
CA ASN A 250 -9.40 8.81 3.20
C ASN A 250 -10.30 9.52 4.22
N SER A 251 -10.29 10.85 4.21
CA SER A 251 -11.16 11.70 5.03
C SER A 251 -12.08 12.56 4.16
N PHE A 252 -13.32 12.80 4.60
CA PHE A 252 -14.22 13.78 3.96
C PHE A 252 -13.65 15.20 3.96
N HIS A 253 -12.67 15.49 4.80
CA HIS A 253 -11.98 16.78 4.81
C HIS A 253 -10.92 16.93 3.70
N LEU A 254 -10.49 15.82 3.08
CA LEU A 254 -9.43 15.78 2.09
C LEU A 254 -9.90 15.36 0.70
N ASP A 255 -11.04 14.65 0.61
CA ASP A 255 -11.62 14.20 -0.64
C ASP A 255 -12.69 15.19 -1.14
N PRO A 256 -12.73 15.51 -2.46
CA PRO A 256 -13.88 16.20 -3.03
C PRO A 256 -15.18 15.44 -2.71
N PRO A 257 -16.29 16.14 -2.42
CA PRO A 257 -17.56 15.50 -2.14
C PRO A 257 -17.97 14.57 -3.28
N ARG A 258 -18.19 13.29 -2.95
CA ARG A 258 -18.60 12.27 -3.92
C ARG A 258 -19.56 11.27 -3.28
N PRO A 259 -20.52 10.71 -4.05
CA PRO A 259 -21.32 9.60 -3.58
C PRO A 259 -20.43 8.40 -3.27
N LEU A 260 -20.58 7.84 -2.08
CA LEU A 260 -20.04 6.53 -1.72
C LEU A 260 -21.10 5.47 -2.02
N GLY A 261 -20.71 4.40 -2.72
CA GLY A 261 -21.61 3.28 -2.96
C GLY A 261 -21.93 2.52 -1.67
N PRO A 262 -22.98 1.69 -1.65
CA PRO A 262 -23.30 0.84 -0.50
C PRO A 262 -22.16 -0.02 0.07
N PRO A 263 -21.21 -0.56 -0.73
CA PRO A 263 -20.12 -1.35 -0.16
C PRO A 263 -18.98 -0.50 0.40
N HIS A 264 -19.10 0.82 0.52
CA HIS A 264 -18.00 1.68 0.98
C HIS A 264 -18.19 2.13 2.43
N ALA A 265 -17.12 2.01 3.22
CA ALA A 265 -17.01 2.63 4.54
C ALA A 265 -15.76 3.50 4.58
N LEU A 266 -15.95 4.77 4.88
CA LEU A 266 -14.85 5.70 5.11
C LEU A 266 -14.28 5.44 6.51
N ILE A 267 -13.02 5.01 6.57
CA ILE A 267 -12.34 4.70 7.84
C ILE A 267 -11.10 5.55 8.08
N GLY A 268 -10.86 6.52 7.20
CA GLY A 268 -9.66 7.32 7.21
C GLY A 268 -9.76 8.65 7.98
N PRO A 269 -8.61 9.34 8.12
CA PRO A 269 -7.29 8.88 7.68
C PRO A 269 -6.84 7.67 8.50
N ILE A 270 -6.26 6.67 7.84
CA ILE A 270 -5.68 5.51 8.52
C ILE A 270 -4.22 5.91 8.78
N ALA A 271 -3.82 5.98 10.05
CA ALA A 271 -2.52 6.49 10.52
C ALA A 271 -2.34 8.02 10.62
N PRO A 272 -3.28 8.81 11.17
CA PRO A 272 -2.97 10.18 11.57
C PRO A 272 -1.97 10.09 12.72
N ARG A 273 -0.69 10.30 12.41
CA ARG A 273 0.35 10.48 13.41
C ARG A 273 0.59 11.97 13.55
N PHE A 274 0.97 12.41 14.74
CA PHE A 274 1.71 13.66 14.83
C PHE A 274 2.90 13.54 13.88
N ALA A 275 3.12 14.58 13.06
CA ALA A 275 4.26 14.68 12.18
C ALA A 275 5.54 14.80 13.02
N ARG A 276 5.98 13.68 13.59
CA ARG A 276 7.30 13.50 14.16
C ARG A 276 8.03 12.60 13.19
N PRO A 277 8.83 13.18 12.27
CA PRO A 277 9.78 12.39 11.50
C PRO A 277 10.55 11.51 12.49
N SER A 278 10.77 10.24 12.18
CA SER A 278 11.61 9.40 13.02
C SER A 278 13.00 10.05 13.10
N LEU A 279 13.33 10.64 14.26
CA LEU A 279 14.61 11.31 14.54
C LEU A 279 15.65 10.30 15.02
N GLU A 280 15.73 9.15 14.35
CA GLU A 280 16.81 8.19 14.53
C GLU A 280 17.62 8.23 13.23
N PRO A 281 18.94 8.50 13.24
CA PRO A 281 19.88 8.55 14.38
C PRO A 281 19.91 9.88 15.18
N PRO A 282 20.59 9.94 16.35
CA PRO A 282 20.69 11.14 17.19
C PRO A 282 21.23 12.39 16.46
N GLU A 283 22.05 12.20 15.44
CA GLU A 283 22.54 13.28 14.57
C GLU A 283 21.41 13.96 13.79
N VAL A 284 20.43 13.19 13.31
CA VAL A 284 19.23 13.72 12.64
C VAL A 284 18.36 14.46 13.66
N ALA A 285 18.23 13.93 14.87
CA ALA A 285 17.51 14.61 15.96
C ALA A 285 18.14 15.97 16.28
N ALA A 286 19.44 15.99 16.57
CA ALA A 286 20.17 17.22 16.86
C ALA A 286 20.09 18.21 15.69
N PHE A 287 20.12 17.71 14.46
CA PHE A 287 19.96 18.53 13.27
C PHE A 287 18.56 19.15 13.18
N VAL A 288 17.50 18.39 13.45
CA VAL A 288 16.13 18.91 13.48
C VAL A 288 15.91 19.90 14.64
N ASP A 289 16.43 19.60 15.82
CA ASP A 289 16.27 20.42 17.03
C ASP A 289 16.95 21.79 16.89
N SER A 290 18.00 21.88 16.08
CA SER A 290 18.72 23.13 15.83
C SER A 290 18.22 23.91 14.61
N ALA A 291 17.00 23.62 14.11
CA ALA A 291 16.38 24.29 12.97
C ALA A 291 15.46 25.46 13.38
N PRO A 292 15.96 26.70 13.56
CA PRO A 292 15.13 27.82 14.03
C PRO A 292 14.05 28.24 13.02
N ALA A 293 14.29 28.00 11.72
CA ALA A 293 13.36 28.31 10.64
C ALA A 293 12.43 27.13 10.28
N GLY A 294 12.50 26.03 11.02
CA GLY A 294 11.75 24.80 10.75
C GLY A 294 12.48 23.81 9.84
N VAL A 295 11.81 22.70 9.56
CA VAL A 295 12.37 21.53 8.86
C VAL A 295 11.48 21.12 7.70
N ALA A 296 12.10 20.91 6.54
CA ALA A 296 11.52 20.22 5.39
C ALA A 296 11.98 18.76 5.40
N VAL A 297 11.05 17.81 5.33
CA VAL A 297 11.35 16.39 5.19
C VAL A 297 11.03 15.95 3.76
N VAL A 298 12.04 15.43 3.07
CA VAL A 298 11.92 15.05 1.66
C VAL A 298 12.02 13.53 1.52
N SER A 299 11.07 12.94 0.79
CA SER A 299 11.09 11.52 0.45
C SER A 299 10.43 11.28 -0.91
N PHE A 300 10.99 10.37 -1.70
CA PHE A 300 10.38 9.86 -2.95
C PHE A 300 9.71 8.50 -2.77
N GLY A 301 9.45 8.10 -1.52
CA GLY A 301 8.75 6.86 -1.18
C GLY A 301 9.64 5.62 -1.17
N SER A 302 9.01 4.48 -0.86
CA SER A 302 9.70 3.18 -0.67
C SER A 302 9.91 2.42 -1.97
N ALA A 303 9.11 2.70 -3.01
CA ALA A 303 9.17 2.00 -4.28
C ALA A 303 10.31 2.59 -5.14
N PRO A 304 11.23 1.76 -5.66
CA PRO A 304 12.35 2.24 -6.47
C PRO A 304 11.87 2.88 -7.78
N ILE A 305 10.65 2.56 -8.23
CA ILE A 305 10.06 3.02 -9.50
C ILE A 305 10.14 4.55 -9.65
N PHE A 306 9.84 5.32 -8.60
CA PHE A 306 9.88 6.79 -8.68
C PHE A 306 11.32 7.34 -8.75
N GLY A 307 12.23 6.75 -7.98
CA GLY A 307 13.66 7.10 -8.05
C GLY A 307 14.31 6.70 -9.37
N THR A 308 13.84 5.61 -10.01
CA THR A 308 14.40 5.14 -11.29
C THR A 308 14.13 6.06 -12.48
N PHE A 309 13.20 7.02 -12.37
CA PHE A 309 12.97 8.05 -13.38
C PHE A 309 13.86 9.29 -13.20
N LEU A 310 14.51 9.43 -12.03
CA LEU A 310 15.42 10.53 -11.76
C LEU A 310 16.82 10.19 -12.28
N THR A 311 17.43 11.16 -12.95
CA THR A 311 18.78 11.08 -13.51
C THR A 311 19.81 11.65 -12.54
N ARG A 312 21.10 11.43 -12.82
CA ARG A 312 22.20 12.10 -12.10
C ARG A 312 22.01 13.61 -12.03
N LYS A 313 21.57 14.23 -13.13
CA LYS A 313 21.27 15.66 -13.17
C LYS A 313 20.18 16.02 -12.16
N ASP A 314 19.09 15.26 -12.11
CA ASP A 314 17.97 15.55 -11.21
C ASP A 314 18.40 15.49 -9.74
N PHE A 315 19.21 14.50 -9.35
CA PHE A 315 19.73 14.41 -7.98
C PHE A 315 20.65 15.58 -7.61
N LEU A 316 21.50 16.03 -8.54
CA LEU A 316 22.37 17.19 -8.34
C LEU A 316 21.55 18.48 -8.19
N GLU A 317 20.60 18.72 -9.09
CA GLU A 317 19.71 19.89 -9.04
C GLU A 317 18.86 19.90 -7.76
N LEU A 318 18.35 18.74 -7.32
CA LEU A 318 17.63 18.62 -6.05
C LEU A 318 18.52 18.98 -4.86
N SER A 319 19.77 18.49 -4.82
CA SER A 319 20.70 18.83 -3.72
C SER A 319 21.01 20.33 -3.66
N LEU A 320 21.19 20.97 -4.82
CA LEU A 320 21.41 22.43 -4.89
C LEU A 320 20.15 23.18 -4.44
N ALA A 321 18.97 22.78 -4.91
CA ALA A 321 17.71 23.39 -4.50
C ALA A 321 17.44 23.23 -3.00
N PHE A 322 17.86 22.13 -2.37
CA PHE A 322 17.76 21.97 -0.91
C PHE A 322 18.71 22.89 -0.17
N ALA A 323 19.92 23.13 -0.70
CA ALA A 323 20.84 24.11 -0.14
C ALA A 323 20.25 25.54 -0.14
N ASP A 324 19.55 25.90 -1.23
CA ASP A 324 18.90 27.21 -1.38
C ASP A 324 17.73 27.46 -0.41
N LEU A 325 17.21 26.42 0.27
CA LEU A 325 16.15 26.56 1.27
C LEU A 325 16.63 27.12 2.62
N ALA A 326 17.95 27.33 2.79
CA ALA A 326 18.50 27.93 3.99
C ALA A 326 17.79 29.27 4.33
N PRO A 327 17.45 29.53 5.61
CA PRO A 327 17.85 28.80 6.81
C PRO A 327 16.98 27.59 7.18
N THR A 328 16.00 27.21 6.36
CA THR A 328 15.20 25.99 6.58
C THR A 328 16.09 24.77 6.47
N ARG A 329 15.99 23.86 7.43
CA ARG A 329 16.76 22.62 7.39
C ARG A 329 16.04 21.54 6.59
N VAL A 330 16.79 20.73 5.86
CA VAL A 330 16.26 19.68 4.99
C VAL A 330 16.76 18.33 5.47
N VAL A 331 15.83 17.44 5.79
CA VAL A 331 16.11 16.01 6.05
C VAL A 331 15.65 15.22 4.84
N TRP A 332 16.61 14.73 4.04
CA TRP A 332 16.31 13.94 2.85
C TRP A 332 16.39 12.45 3.15
N LEU A 333 15.23 11.79 3.18
CA LEU A 333 15.09 10.35 3.37
C LEU A 333 15.46 9.61 2.07
N LEU A 334 16.75 9.42 1.87
CA LEU A 334 17.32 8.88 0.64
C LEU A 334 17.83 7.45 0.84
N LYS A 335 17.32 6.52 0.03
CA LYS A 335 17.84 5.14 -0.01
C LYS A 335 18.86 5.04 -1.14
N PRO A 336 20.11 4.59 -0.89
CA PRO A 336 21.12 4.45 -1.95
C PRO A 336 20.62 3.63 -3.14
N ARG A 337 19.86 2.56 -2.87
CA ARG A 337 19.26 1.69 -3.91
C ARG A 337 18.25 2.37 -4.84
N ASN A 338 17.78 3.58 -4.50
CA ASN A 338 16.85 4.34 -5.31
C ASN A 338 17.57 5.37 -6.21
N MET A 339 18.90 5.47 -6.10
CA MET A 339 19.73 6.35 -6.93
C MET A 339 20.18 5.61 -8.20
N PRO A 340 20.53 6.34 -9.28
CA PRO A 340 21.26 5.78 -10.41
C PRO A 340 22.59 5.16 -9.97
N ASP A 341 23.04 4.12 -10.67
CA ASP A 341 24.28 3.39 -10.32
C ASP A 341 25.54 4.26 -10.44
N ASP A 342 25.47 5.38 -11.18
CA ASP A 342 26.53 6.36 -11.40
C ASP A 342 26.49 7.56 -10.44
N VAL A 343 25.73 7.46 -9.34
CA VAL A 343 25.62 8.52 -8.33
C VAL A 343 25.74 7.92 -6.93
N SER A 344 26.68 8.44 -6.14
CA SER A 344 26.78 8.13 -4.71
C SER A 344 26.32 9.33 -3.86
N ILE A 345 25.85 9.06 -2.63
CA ILE A 345 25.40 10.12 -1.71
C ILE A 345 26.51 11.15 -1.43
N GLY A 346 27.76 10.69 -1.35
CA GLY A 346 28.92 11.56 -1.08
C GLY A 346 29.29 12.49 -2.24
N GLU A 347 28.74 12.28 -3.43
CA GLU A 347 28.94 13.17 -4.59
C GLU A 347 27.91 14.30 -4.67
N LEU A 348 26.86 14.26 -3.83
CA LEU A 348 25.81 15.27 -3.85
C LEU A 348 26.31 16.54 -3.16
N PRO A 349 26.22 17.71 -3.80
CA PRO A 349 26.58 19.00 -3.19
C PRO A 349 25.51 19.44 -2.19
N LEU A 350 25.45 18.76 -1.03
CA LEU A 350 24.54 19.10 0.06
C LEU A 350 25.02 20.38 0.76
N GLY A 351 24.13 21.34 0.96
CA GLY A 351 24.42 22.52 1.81
C GLY A 351 24.42 22.17 3.29
N ASP A 352 25.00 23.04 4.13
CA ASP A 352 25.06 22.87 5.59
C ASP A 352 23.68 22.74 6.27
N ASN A 353 22.63 23.21 5.59
CA ASN A 353 21.24 23.08 6.00
C ASN A 353 20.59 21.77 5.51
N THR A 354 21.32 20.80 4.96
CA THR A 354 20.77 19.56 4.42
C THR A 354 21.53 18.33 4.91
N ILE A 355 20.80 17.32 5.40
CA ILE A 355 21.36 15.99 5.70
C ILE A 355 20.57 14.89 4.99
N THR A 356 21.24 13.78 4.70
CA THR A 356 20.56 12.55 4.27
C THR A 356 20.39 11.61 5.45
N ALA A 357 19.27 10.89 5.48
CA ALA A 357 18.97 9.93 6.54
C ALA A 357 18.38 8.63 5.95
N PRO A 358 18.66 7.47 6.55
CA PRO A 358 18.02 6.23 6.15
C PRO A 358 16.51 6.26 6.46
N TRP A 359 15.75 5.41 5.78
CA TRP A 359 14.33 5.24 6.08
C TRP A 359 14.15 4.47 7.37
N VAL A 360 13.82 5.14 8.48
CA VAL A 360 13.60 4.47 9.77
C VAL A 360 12.11 4.31 10.03
N SER A 361 11.65 3.07 9.98
CA SER A 361 10.38 2.67 10.56
C SER A 361 10.60 2.31 12.03
N ARG A 362 9.96 3.02 12.97
CA ARG A 362 10.00 2.64 14.39
C ARG A 362 9.55 1.19 14.55
N SER A 363 10.31 0.40 15.31
CA SER A 363 9.80 -0.85 15.91
C SER A 363 8.69 -0.52 16.91
#